data_AF-A0A934KQE4-F1
#
_entry.id   AF-A0A934KQE4-F1
#
_cell.length_a   1.000
_cell.length_b   1.000
_cell.length_c   1.000
_cell.angle_alpha   90.00
_cell.angle_beta   90.00
_cell.angle_gamma   90.00
#
_symmetry.space_group_name_H-M   'P 1'
#
loop_
_entity.id
_entity.type
_entity.pdbx_description
1 polymer ?
#
loop_
_entity_poly.entity_id
_entity_poly.type
_entity_poly.pdbx_seq_one_letter_code
_entity_poly.pdbx_strand_id
1 'polypeptide(L)'
;MKFTIFYAGNSVCSPSRAVFIAGKSSSIDTIPGNNGLMTDGSWDRVLLRKDEVTLGEMMTDAGYEIAFIGKWHLGETNHLLMGTGKRI
;
A
#
# COMPACT_ATOMS: atom_id res chain seq x y z
N MET A 1 -22.08 7.85 -12.85
CA MET A 1 -21.44 9.09 -12.34
C MET A 1 -20.07 9.23 -13.01
N LYS A 2 -19.66 10.44 -13.44
CA LYS A 2 -18.34 10.71 -14.04
C LYS A 2 -17.69 11.91 -13.37
N PHE A 3 -16.52 11.72 -12.75
CA PHE A 3 -15.71 12.81 -12.23
C PHE A 3 -14.85 13.39 -13.35
N THR A 4 -14.96 14.69 -13.62
CA THR A 4 -14.10 15.42 -14.58
C THR A 4 -12.83 15.97 -13.94
N ILE A 5 -12.81 16.02 -12.61
CA ILE A 5 -11.69 16.45 -11.80
C ILE A 5 -11.50 15.41 -10.69
N PHE A 6 -10.49 14.57 -10.84
CA PHE A 6 -10.10 13.53 -9.88
C PHE A 6 -8.57 13.40 -9.90
N TYR A 7 -7.96 13.36 -8.72
CA TYR A 7 -6.51 13.32 -8.59
C TYR A 7 -6.07 12.03 -7.91
N ALA A 8 -4.96 11.48 -8.38
CA ALA A 8 -4.26 10.42 -7.67
C ALA A 8 -3.54 10.99 -6.44
N GLY A 9 -3.31 10.16 -5.41
CA GLY A 9 -2.59 10.57 -4.20
C GLY A 9 -1.10 10.87 -4.41
N ASN A 10 -0.53 10.41 -5.52
CA ASN A 10 0.84 10.68 -5.95
C ASN A 10 0.99 10.47 -7.48
N SER A 11 2.04 11.02 -8.09
CA SER A 11 2.38 10.87 -9.51
C SER A 11 3.14 9.57 -9.84
N VAL A 12 3.57 8.81 -8.82
CA VAL A 12 4.31 7.55 -8.97
C VAL A 12 3.50 6.35 -8.47
N CYS A 13 3.69 5.20 -9.10
CA CYS A 13 2.86 4.02 -8.87
C CYS A 13 2.82 3.51 -7.42
N SER A 14 3.96 3.26 -6.77
CA SER A 14 4.00 2.76 -5.38
C SER A 14 3.37 3.73 -4.38
N PRO A 15 3.78 5.02 -4.30
CA PRO A 15 3.17 5.96 -3.36
C PRO A 15 1.69 6.24 -3.68
N SER A 16 1.29 6.25 -4.96
CA SER A 16 -0.12 6.45 -5.33
C SER A 16 -1.02 5.31 -4.84
N ARG A 17 -0.51 4.07 -4.94
CA ARG A 17 -1.20 2.86 -4.43
C ARG A 17 -1.23 2.83 -2.90
N ALA A 18 -0.18 3.29 -2.24
CA ALA A 18 -0.12 3.38 -0.79
C ALA A 18 -1.22 4.33 -0.28
N VAL A 19 -1.32 5.53 -0.87
CA VAL A 19 -2.38 6.50 -0.53
C VAL A 19 -3.77 5.92 -0.76
N PHE A 20 -3.96 5.21 -1.88
CA PHE A 20 -5.25 4.59 -2.19
C PHE A 20 -5.64 3.51 -1.16
N ILE A 21 -4.68 2.68 -0.73
CA ILE A 21 -5.00 1.53 0.12
C ILE A 21 -5.02 1.87 1.61
N ALA A 22 -4.17 2.79 2.07
CA ALA A 22 -4.07 3.22 3.46
C ALA A 22 -4.94 4.45 3.76
N GLY A 23 -5.39 5.18 2.72
CA GLY A 23 -6.21 6.38 2.88
C GLY A 23 -5.47 7.59 3.46
N LYS A 24 -4.12 7.58 3.47
CA LYS A 24 -3.28 8.64 4.04
C LYS A 24 -2.76 9.58 2.95
N SER A 25 -2.44 10.83 3.29
CA SER A 25 -1.77 11.73 2.34
C SER A 25 -0.34 11.25 2.07
N SER A 26 0.19 11.46 0.86
CA SER A 26 1.54 10.98 0.51
C SER A 26 2.67 11.54 1.38
N SER A 27 2.43 12.65 2.07
CA SER A 27 3.35 13.26 3.03
C SER A 27 3.52 12.49 4.34
N ILE A 28 2.54 11.67 4.73
CA ILE A 28 2.55 10.90 5.99
C ILE A 28 2.39 9.40 5.76
N ASP A 29 2.23 8.99 4.51
CA ASP A 29 2.21 7.60 4.11
C ASP A 29 3.60 6.96 4.31
N THR A 30 3.61 5.65 4.50
CA THR A 30 4.82 4.85 4.61
C THR A 30 5.70 4.95 3.37
N ILE A 31 5.11 5.00 2.18
CA ILE A 31 5.86 5.00 0.91
C ILE A 31 5.92 6.43 0.37
N PRO A 32 7.00 7.19 0.62
CA PRO A 32 7.09 8.60 0.23
C PRO A 32 7.43 8.81 -1.27
N GLY A 33 7.89 7.76 -1.96
CA GLY A 33 8.40 7.85 -3.32
C GLY A 33 8.70 6.49 -3.94
N ASN A 34 9.37 6.47 -5.10
CA ASN A 34 9.75 5.22 -5.76
C ASN A 34 10.80 4.44 -4.95
N ASN A 35 11.75 5.17 -4.37
CA ASN A 35 12.77 4.68 -3.43
C ASN A 35 12.82 5.63 -2.23
N GLY A 36 13.32 5.15 -1.10
CA GLY A 36 13.59 5.93 0.10
C GLY A 36 14.94 5.55 0.72
N LEU A 37 15.41 6.37 1.64
CA LEU A 37 16.63 6.12 2.40
C LEU A 37 16.40 5.01 3.42
N MET A 38 17.18 3.94 3.31
CA MET A 38 17.13 2.79 4.20
C MET A 38 18.04 3.00 5.42
N THR A 39 17.88 2.16 6.45
CA THR A 39 18.64 2.27 7.70
C THR A 39 20.15 2.03 7.52
N ASP A 40 20.54 1.29 6.48
CA ASP A 40 21.94 1.05 6.11
C ASP A 40 22.53 2.16 5.22
N GLY A 41 21.77 3.23 4.96
CA GLY A 41 22.16 4.35 4.11
C GLY A 41 21.96 4.10 2.60
N SER A 42 21.49 2.92 2.20
CA SER A 42 21.16 2.64 0.80
C SER A 42 19.85 3.30 0.36
N TRP A 43 19.65 3.42 -0.95
CA TRP A 43 18.39 3.87 -1.55
C TRP A 43 17.69 2.69 -2.21
N ASP A 44 16.59 2.25 -1.63
CA ASP A 44 15.81 1.13 -2.14
C ASP A 44 14.30 1.35 -1.97
N ARG A 45 13.49 0.41 -2.41
CA ARG A 45 12.03 0.43 -2.29
C ARG A 45 11.60 0.37 -0.82
N VAL A 46 10.82 1.36 -0.42
CA VAL A 46 10.12 1.32 0.87
C VAL A 46 8.86 0.48 0.72
N LEU A 47 8.67 -0.48 1.62
CA LEU A 47 7.51 -1.36 1.63
C LEU A 47 6.41 -0.77 2.53
N LEU A 48 5.14 -1.07 2.24
CA LEU A 48 4.05 -0.74 3.14
C LEU A 48 4.28 -1.43 4.49
N ARG A 49 4.15 -0.70 5.60
CA ARG A 49 4.35 -1.27 6.93
C ARG A 49 3.23 -2.25 7.25
N LYS A 50 3.55 -3.28 8.03
CA LYS A 50 2.57 -4.33 8.43
C LYS A 50 1.50 -3.83 9.40
N ASP A 51 1.69 -2.68 10.04
CA ASP A 51 0.76 -2.05 10.97
C ASP A 51 -0.12 -0.97 10.31
N GLU A 52 0.05 -0.71 9.01
CA GLU A 52 -0.85 0.13 8.23
C GLU A 52 -2.19 -0.58 8.03
N VAL A 53 -3.28 0.04 8.50
CA VAL A 53 -4.63 -0.43 8.20
C VAL A 53 -4.94 -0.17 6.73
N THR A 54 -5.34 -1.21 6.02
CA THR A 54 -5.68 -1.16 4.61
C THR A 54 -7.19 -1.17 4.38
N LEU A 55 -7.62 -0.63 3.23
CA LEU A 55 -9.00 -0.76 2.75
C LEU A 55 -9.44 -2.22 2.69
N GLY A 56 -8.54 -3.14 2.34
CA GLY A 56 -8.82 -4.58 2.32
C GLY A 56 -9.14 -5.14 3.70
N GLU A 57 -8.35 -4.78 4.71
CA GLU A 57 -8.61 -5.17 6.11
C GLU A 57 -9.92 -4.57 6.62
N MET A 58 -10.17 -3.28 6.36
CA MET A 58 -11.42 -2.63 6.73
C MET A 58 -12.65 -3.31 6.12
N MET A 59 -12.57 -3.70 4.84
CA MET A 59 -13.67 -4.42 4.16
C MET A 59 -13.83 -5.84 4.71
N THR A 60 -12.73 -6.53 5.00
CA THR A 60 -12.75 -7.87 5.61
C THR A 60 -13.41 -7.83 6.99
N ASP A 61 -13.07 -6.85 7.84
CA ASP A 61 -13.66 -6.66 9.16
C ASP A 61 -15.16 -6.37 9.09
N ALA A 62 -15.62 -5.73 8.01
CA ALA A 62 -17.03 -5.49 7.73
C ALA A 62 -17.77 -6.72 7.15
N GLY A 63 -17.09 -7.87 7.01
CA GLY A 63 -17.68 -9.13 6.54
C GLY A 63 -17.67 -9.33 5.02
N TYR A 64 -16.89 -8.53 4.28
CA TYR A 64 -16.75 -8.71 2.84
C TYR A 64 -15.70 -9.78 2.51
N GLU A 65 -15.99 -10.60 1.51
CA GLU A 65 -14.98 -11.39 0.82
C GLU A 65 -14.26 -10.50 -0.19
N ILE A 66 -12.93 -10.47 -0.12
CA ILE A 66 -12.10 -9.59 -0.94
C ILE A 66 -11.05 -10.38 -1.70
N ALA A 67 -10.68 -9.88 -2.87
CA ALA A 67 -9.55 -10.38 -3.65
C ALA A 67 -8.81 -9.21 -4.27
N PHE A 68 -7.49 -9.37 -4.43
CA PHE A 68 -6.66 -8.45 -5.19
C PHE A 68 -6.16 -9.14 -6.46
N ILE A 69 -6.38 -8.52 -7.62
CA ILE A 69 -5.99 -9.07 -8.92
C ILE A 69 -5.17 -8.02 -9.68
N GLY A 70 -3.94 -8.38 -10.05
CA GLY A 70 -3.05 -7.54 -10.85
C GLY A 70 -1.80 -7.06 -10.12
N LYS A 71 -1.34 -5.84 -10.44
CA LYS A 71 -0.06 -5.29 -9.96
C LYS A 71 -0.18 -4.75 -8.53
N TRP A 72 0.49 -5.38 -7.57
CA TRP A 72 0.53 -4.93 -6.17
C TRP A 72 1.43 -3.70 -5.96
N HIS A 73 2.75 -3.90 -6.02
CA HIS A 73 3.77 -2.84 -5.95
C HIS A 73 3.84 -2.05 -4.62
N LEU A 74 3.48 -2.69 -3.51
CA LEU A 74 3.60 -2.14 -2.13
C LEU A 74 4.45 -3.04 -1.20
N GLY A 75 5.15 -4.01 -1.77
CA GLY A 75 5.79 -5.13 -1.06
C GLY A 75 6.14 -6.24 -2.03
N GLU A 76 7.05 -7.13 -1.63
CA GLU A 76 7.32 -8.38 -2.37
C GLU A 76 6.38 -9.49 -1.91
N THR A 77 6.08 -10.43 -2.83
CA THR A 77 5.18 -11.56 -2.58
C THR A 77 5.64 -12.45 -1.42
N ASN A 78 6.95 -12.57 -1.19
CA ASN A 78 7.49 -13.37 -0.09
C ASN A 78 7.31 -12.72 1.30
N HIS A 79 7.00 -11.42 1.37
CA HIS A 79 6.71 -10.74 2.64
C HIS A 79 5.31 -11.02 3.19
N LEU A 80 4.41 -11.57 2.35
CA LEU A 80 3.07 -12.02 2.74
C LEU A 80 3.08 -13.44 3.34
N LEU A 81 4.15 -14.22 3.13
CA LEU A 81 4.21 -15.65 3.53
C LEU A 81 5.01 -15.92 4.82
N MET A 82 5.70 -14.94 5.39
CA MET A 82 6.39 -15.08 6.68
C MET A 82 5.62 -14.35 7.79
N GLY A 83 4.55 -15.00 8.23
CA GLY A 83 3.66 -14.52 9.28
C GLY A 83 2.50 -15.50 9.44
N THR A 84 2.78 -16.64 10.06
CA THR A 84 1.79 -17.63 10.47
C THR A 84 0.53 -16.98 11.06
N GLY A 85 -0.60 -17.18 10.39
CA GLY A 85 -1.94 -17.03 10.97
C GLY A 85 -2.80 -15.92 10.37
N LYS A 86 -3.36 -16.15 9.17
CA LYS A 86 -4.37 -15.32 8.51
C LYS A 86 -4.00 -13.85 8.28
N ARG A 87 -3.60 -13.56 7.04
CA ARG A 87 -4.01 -12.41 6.23
C ARG A 87 -3.71 -12.83 4.79
N ILE A 88 -4.76 -12.78 3.95
CA ILE A 88 -4.87 -13.17 2.53
C ILE A 88 -3.57 -13.60 1.82
#